data_AF-A0A355L6U6-F1
#
_entry.id   AF-A0A355L6U6-F1
#
_cell.length_a   1.000
_cell.length_b   1.000
_cell.length_c   1.000
_cell.angle_alpha   90.00
_cell.angle_beta   90.00
_cell.angle_gamma   90.00
#
_symmetry.space_group_name_H-M   'P 1'
#
loop_
_entity.id
_entity.type
_entity.pdbx_description
1 polymer ?
#
loop_
_entity_poly.entity_id
_entity_poly.type
_entity_poly.pdbx_seq_one_letter_code
_entity_poly.pdbx_strand_id
1 'polypeptide(L)'
;MPAYSTHYIFAKELKEEIENCVEFKLNDAALFIGTQGPDIFFDHRVMPWMIGKSMRKIGSLLHRAKPSDILDKMREYINLSESKDIAKSYAAGFILHYALDRSCHPYVYALQNKMVEKYPHLNSHTAHNTIEFSMDTYLLTKRLKAENAYLFDTEGTIIFNEAELDELAKMISYVTSNVTNKQVTPNDVKTAIKDLKYIQKLTTDKSGKKENLVKIIDGIAAPFLNNFKFSALMRPKDLEKAKKYGNIERKTWTSPYDKLKRNDSFEDLFEFAKFDAIDMINKFFAGEDTYKITQNKSFLTGVEVK
;
A
#
# COMPACT_ATOMS: atom_id res chain seq x y z
N MET A 1 5.11 1.22 2.23
CA MET A 1 4.09 1.74 1.29
C MET A 1 3.08 2.47 2.11
N PRO A 2 2.49 3.57 1.62
CA PRO A 2 1.45 4.29 2.32
C PRO A 2 0.53 3.31 3.03
N ALA A 3 0.17 3.63 4.26
CA ALA A 3 -0.62 2.72 5.06
C ALA A 3 -1.99 2.48 4.39
N TYR A 4 -2.65 1.39 4.77
CA TYR A 4 -3.87 0.88 4.13
C TYR A 4 -4.89 1.98 3.78
N SER A 5 -5.13 2.92 4.70
CA SER A 5 -6.24 3.87 4.54
C SER A 5 -5.98 4.85 3.40
N THR A 6 -4.72 5.22 3.18
CA THR A 6 -4.32 6.10 2.07
C THR A 6 -4.69 5.46 0.72
N HIS A 7 -4.37 4.18 0.52
CA HIS A 7 -4.75 3.44 -0.68
C HIS A 7 -6.26 3.24 -0.82
N TYR A 8 -6.95 2.95 0.28
CA TYR A 8 -8.41 2.84 0.30
C TYR A 8 -9.10 4.14 -0.13
N ILE A 9 -8.65 5.29 0.41
CA ILE A 9 -9.18 6.62 0.04
C ILE A 9 -8.90 6.89 -1.44
N PHE A 10 -7.72 6.55 -1.93
CA PHE A 10 -7.34 6.73 -3.33
C PHE A 10 -8.26 5.98 -4.28
N ALA A 11 -8.54 4.69 -4.02
CA ALA A 11 -9.56 3.95 -4.77
C ALA A 11 -10.95 4.54 -4.63
N LYS A 12 -11.36 4.94 -3.43
CA LYS A 12 -12.70 5.48 -3.19
C LYS A 12 -12.96 6.75 -4.00
N GLU A 13 -11.96 7.62 -4.13
CA GLU A 13 -12.08 8.86 -4.91
C GLU A 13 -12.02 8.64 -6.42
N LEU A 14 -11.41 7.55 -6.90
CA LEU A 14 -11.30 7.23 -8.33
C LEU A 14 -12.34 6.22 -8.82
N LYS A 15 -13.09 5.58 -7.93
CA LYS A 15 -13.98 4.46 -8.27
C LYS A 15 -14.95 4.80 -9.40
N GLU A 16 -15.66 5.92 -9.28
CA GLU A 16 -16.64 6.36 -10.29
C GLU A 16 -15.97 6.65 -11.64
N GLU A 17 -14.79 7.26 -11.64
CA GLU A 17 -14.05 7.54 -12.88
C GLU A 17 -13.58 6.24 -13.55
N ILE A 18 -13.12 5.26 -12.77
CA ILE A 18 -12.74 3.94 -13.27
C ILE A 18 -13.96 3.22 -13.85
N GLU A 19 -15.10 3.21 -13.14
CA GLU A 19 -16.35 2.62 -13.63
C GLU A 19 -16.79 3.20 -14.98
N ASN A 20 -16.52 4.49 -15.21
CA ASN A 20 -16.84 5.18 -16.46
C ASN A 20 -15.83 4.93 -17.61
N CYS A 21 -14.60 4.50 -17.31
CA CYS A 21 -13.54 4.35 -18.32
C CYS A 21 -13.23 2.89 -18.69
N VAL A 22 -13.78 1.91 -17.97
CA VAL A 22 -13.54 0.48 -18.23
C VAL A 22 -14.77 -0.25 -18.77
N GLU A 23 -14.55 -1.25 -19.64
CA GLU A 23 -15.62 -2.04 -20.28
C GLU A 23 -15.96 -3.34 -19.53
N PHE A 24 -15.83 -3.36 -18.21
CA PHE A 24 -16.15 -4.53 -17.37
C PHE A 24 -16.84 -4.09 -16.09
N LYS A 25 -17.60 -5.00 -15.46
CA LYS A 25 -18.25 -4.67 -14.20
C LYS A 25 -17.20 -4.63 -13.08
N LEU A 26 -17.04 -3.46 -12.46
CA LEU A 26 -16.12 -3.31 -11.35
C LEU A 26 -16.61 -4.13 -10.14
N ASN A 27 -15.69 -4.88 -9.53
CA ASN A 27 -15.91 -5.62 -8.29
C ASN A 27 -15.18 -4.92 -7.14
N ASP A 28 -15.93 -4.43 -6.16
CA ASP A 28 -15.39 -3.64 -5.05
C ASP A 28 -14.35 -4.40 -4.22
N ALA A 29 -14.64 -5.67 -3.88
CA ALA A 29 -13.71 -6.50 -3.11
C ALA A 29 -12.35 -6.59 -3.81
N ALA A 30 -12.37 -6.89 -5.11
CA ALA A 30 -11.18 -7.00 -5.93
C ALA A 30 -10.43 -5.68 -6.10
N LEU A 31 -11.14 -4.58 -6.36
CA LEU A 31 -10.54 -3.25 -6.49
C LEU A 31 -9.83 -2.84 -5.20
N PHE A 32 -10.52 -2.91 -4.06
CA PHE A 32 -9.98 -2.46 -2.78
C PHE A 32 -8.84 -3.37 -2.29
N ILE A 33 -8.93 -4.70 -2.46
CA ILE A 33 -7.80 -5.60 -2.17
C ILE A 33 -6.64 -5.34 -3.14
N GLY A 34 -6.94 -5.06 -4.41
CA GLY A 34 -5.95 -4.66 -5.42
C GLY A 34 -5.14 -3.45 -4.99
N THR A 35 -5.77 -2.46 -4.36
CA THR A 35 -5.06 -1.25 -3.87
C THR A 35 -4.06 -1.51 -2.75
N GLN A 36 -4.08 -2.70 -2.15
CA GLN A 36 -3.07 -3.11 -1.18
C GLN A 36 -1.87 -3.77 -1.86
N GLY A 37 -1.94 -4.05 -3.16
CA GLY A 37 -0.80 -4.48 -3.95
C GLY A 37 -0.03 -5.67 -3.34
N PRO A 38 1.31 -5.65 -3.39
CA PRO A 38 2.15 -6.66 -2.74
C PRO A 38 2.14 -6.61 -1.20
N ASP A 39 1.50 -5.62 -0.59
CA ASP A 39 1.61 -5.31 0.85
C ASP A 39 0.89 -6.34 1.72
N ILE A 40 -0.08 -7.04 1.13
CA ILE A 40 -0.78 -8.15 1.79
C ILE A 40 0.21 -9.17 2.38
N PHE A 41 1.39 -9.35 1.75
CA PHE A 41 2.42 -10.28 2.20
C PHE A 41 3.23 -9.76 3.39
N PHE A 42 3.16 -8.47 3.72
CA PHE A 42 3.79 -7.92 4.92
C PHE A 42 2.98 -8.19 6.19
N ASP A 43 1.67 -8.35 6.06
CA ASP A 43 0.79 -8.77 7.15
C ASP A 43 0.70 -10.30 7.31
N HIS A 44 1.11 -11.06 6.29
CA HIS A 44 1.12 -12.52 6.34
C HIS A 44 2.00 -13.06 7.48
N ARG A 45 1.33 -13.68 8.47
CA ARG A 45 1.94 -14.27 9.67
C ARG A 45 2.93 -13.34 10.37
N VAL A 46 2.56 -12.06 10.50
CA VAL A 46 3.44 -11.02 11.06
C VAL A 46 3.49 -11.04 12.60
N MET A 47 2.43 -11.51 13.27
CA MET A 47 2.40 -11.56 14.73
C MET A 47 2.96 -12.88 15.27
N PRO A 48 3.60 -12.89 16.45
CA PRO A 48 4.24 -14.10 17.01
C PRO A 48 3.31 -15.30 17.20
N TRP A 49 2.00 -15.08 17.37
CA TRP A 49 0.99 -16.13 17.53
C TRP A 49 0.40 -16.63 16.20
N MET A 50 0.74 -16.00 15.07
CA MET A 50 0.27 -16.42 13.76
C MET A 50 1.21 -17.49 13.21
N ILE A 51 0.83 -18.75 13.42
CA ILE A 51 1.67 -19.91 13.07
C ILE A 51 1.94 -19.96 11.56
N GLY A 52 3.21 -20.09 11.20
CA GLY A 52 3.67 -20.26 9.82
C GLY A 52 4.85 -19.35 9.50
N LYS A 53 5.44 -19.56 8.32
CA LYS A 53 6.55 -18.72 7.84
C LYS A 53 5.99 -17.45 7.22
N SER A 54 6.43 -16.29 7.71
CA SER A 54 6.06 -15.01 7.10
C SER A 54 6.50 -14.93 5.63
N MET A 55 5.63 -14.34 4.80
CA MET A 55 5.88 -14.11 3.38
C MET A 55 6.39 -12.71 3.08
N ARG A 56 6.85 -11.97 4.10
CA ARG A 56 7.39 -10.61 3.92
C ARG A 56 8.48 -10.52 2.85
N LYS A 57 9.28 -11.58 2.66
CA LYS A 57 10.28 -11.65 1.59
C LYS A 57 9.65 -11.64 0.18
N ILE A 58 8.48 -12.25 0.01
CA ILE A 58 7.72 -12.26 -1.26
C ILE A 58 7.22 -10.86 -1.58
N GLY A 59 6.56 -10.18 -0.62
CA GLY A 59 6.16 -8.77 -0.81
C GLY A 59 7.36 -7.89 -1.17
N SER A 60 8.52 -8.12 -0.54
CA SER A 60 9.75 -7.38 -0.85
C SER A 60 10.31 -7.67 -2.25
N LEU A 61 10.14 -8.90 -2.76
CA LEU A 61 10.56 -9.26 -4.12
C LEU A 61 9.68 -8.58 -5.16
N LEU A 62 8.37 -8.58 -4.96
CA LEU A 62 7.42 -7.90 -5.85
C LEU A 62 7.69 -6.40 -5.93
N HIS A 63 7.94 -5.72 -4.80
CA HIS A 63 8.31 -4.30 -4.78
C HIS A 63 9.61 -3.96 -5.54
N ARG A 64 10.49 -4.94 -5.73
CA ARG A 64 11.75 -4.80 -6.46
C ARG A 64 11.69 -5.33 -7.89
N ALA A 65 10.60 -5.99 -8.27
CA ALA A 65 10.41 -6.49 -9.62
C ALA A 65 10.11 -5.33 -10.57
N LYS A 66 10.31 -5.58 -11.87
CA LYS A 66 9.90 -4.66 -12.93
C LYS A 66 8.37 -4.60 -12.96
N PRO A 67 7.75 -3.42 -12.80
CA PRO A 67 6.29 -3.30 -12.86
C PRO A 67 5.70 -3.81 -14.18
N SER A 68 6.42 -3.70 -15.31
CA SER A 68 5.99 -4.28 -16.59
C SER A 68 5.75 -5.78 -16.48
N ASP A 69 6.69 -6.52 -15.87
CA ASP A 69 6.61 -7.97 -15.72
C ASP A 69 5.39 -8.37 -14.88
N ILE A 70 5.07 -7.58 -13.84
CA ILE A 70 3.88 -7.80 -13.03
C ILE A 70 2.61 -7.60 -13.86
N LEU A 71 2.51 -6.48 -14.58
CA LEU A 71 1.34 -6.17 -15.40
C LEU A 71 1.15 -7.15 -16.56
N ASP A 72 2.23 -7.64 -17.17
CA ASP A 72 2.18 -8.67 -18.21
C ASP A 72 1.60 -9.97 -17.65
N LYS A 73 2.07 -10.42 -16.48
CA LYS A 73 1.51 -11.62 -15.83
C LYS A 73 0.07 -11.44 -15.37
N MET A 74 -0.34 -10.22 -15.03
CA MET A 74 -1.75 -9.93 -14.78
C MET A 74 -2.60 -10.07 -16.05
N ARG A 75 -2.15 -9.56 -17.20
CA ARG A 75 -2.86 -9.73 -18.48
C ARG A 75 -2.95 -11.18 -18.91
N GLU A 76 -1.85 -11.92 -18.79
CA GLU A 76 -1.83 -13.36 -19.05
C GLU A 76 -2.89 -14.07 -18.20
N TYR A 77 -2.90 -13.80 -16.88
CA TYR A 77 -3.89 -14.40 -15.98
C TYR A 77 -5.34 -14.01 -16.30
N ILE A 78 -5.60 -12.73 -16.61
CA ILE A 78 -6.95 -12.26 -16.97
C ILE A 78 -7.52 -13.04 -18.16
N ASN A 79 -6.69 -13.45 -19.11
CA ASN A 79 -7.13 -14.26 -20.24
C ASN A 79 -7.47 -15.72 -19.86
N LEU A 80 -6.85 -16.23 -18.80
CA LEU A 80 -7.07 -17.58 -18.26
C LEU A 80 -8.26 -17.64 -17.28
N SER A 81 -8.64 -16.50 -16.69
CA SER A 81 -9.69 -16.43 -15.68
C SER A 81 -11.08 -16.67 -16.26
N GLU A 82 -11.86 -17.50 -15.58
CA GLU A 82 -13.32 -17.64 -15.81
C GLU A 82 -14.11 -16.48 -15.18
N SER A 83 -13.51 -15.79 -14.19
CA SER A 83 -14.09 -14.63 -13.49
C SER A 83 -13.38 -13.34 -13.89
N LYS A 84 -13.35 -13.05 -15.19
CA LYS A 84 -12.56 -11.95 -15.79
C LYS A 84 -12.80 -10.60 -15.13
N ASP A 85 -14.04 -10.27 -14.79
CA ASP A 85 -14.38 -8.97 -14.20
C ASP A 85 -13.74 -8.79 -12.81
N ILE A 86 -13.65 -9.85 -12.01
CA ILE A 86 -12.95 -9.84 -10.70
C ILE A 86 -11.44 -9.67 -10.92
N ALA A 87 -10.85 -10.45 -11.84
CA ALA A 87 -9.43 -10.36 -12.15
C ALA A 87 -9.02 -8.98 -12.72
N LYS A 88 -9.83 -8.41 -13.62
CA LYS A 88 -9.64 -7.06 -14.16
C LYS A 88 -9.80 -5.99 -13.07
N SER A 89 -10.78 -6.12 -12.18
CA SER A 89 -10.96 -5.21 -11.04
C SER A 89 -9.76 -5.22 -10.10
N TYR A 90 -9.18 -6.39 -9.84
CA TYR A 90 -7.93 -6.49 -9.08
C TYR A 90 -6.76 -5.81 -9.79
N ALA A 91 -6.60 -6.02 -11.10
CA ALA A 91 -5.56 -5.36 -11.88
C ALA A 91 -5.70 -3.82 -11.83
N ALA A 92 -6.92 -3.30 -11.96
CA ALA A 92 -7.18 -1.86 -11.80
C ALA A 92 -6.75 -1.38 -10.41
N GLY A 93 -7.14 -2.09 -9.34
CA GLY A 93 -6.72 -1.78 -7.97
C GLY A 93 -5.20 -1.82 -7.78
N PHE A 94 -4.53 -2.81 -8.38
CA PHE A 94 -3.06 -2.91 -8.32
C PHE A 94 -2.37 -1.74 -9.04
N ILE A 95 -2.92 -1.29 -10.18
CA ILE A 95 -2.42 -0.10 -10.88
C ILE A 95 -2.59 1.15 -10.02
N LEU A 96 -3.71 1.29 -9.29
CA LEU A 96 -3.90 2.38 -8.33
C LEU A 96 -2.83 2.35 -7.23
N HIS A 97 -2.56 1.17 -6.66
CA HIS A 97 -1.48 0.99 -5.69
C HIS A 97 -0.14 1.43 -6.28
N TYR A 98 0.21 0.91 -7.46
CA TYR A 98 1.46 1.17 -8.14
C TYR A 98 1.67 2.67 -8.41
N ALA A 99 0.67 3.35 -8.99
CA ALA A 99 0.73 4.76 -9.34
C ALA A 99 0.90 5.65 -8.11
N LEU A 100 0.21 5.33 -7.00
CA LEU A 100 0.34 6.09 -5.77
C LEU A 100 1.72 5.92 -5.13
N ASP A 101 2.21 4.67 -5.09
CA ASP A 101 3.49 4.35 -4.46
C ASP A 101 4.68 5.00 -5.14
N ARG A 102 4.79 4.83 -6.46
CA ARG A 102 5.89 5.43 -7.22
C ARG A 102 5.94 6.95 -7.13
N SER A 103 4.79 7.59 -6.84
CA SER A 103 4.65 9.03 -6.71
C SER A 103 5.02 9.52 -5.30
N CYS A 104 4.54 8.81 -4.28
CA CYS A 104 4.64 9.23 -2.88
C CYS A 104 5.91 8.72 -2.17
N HIS A 105 6.43 7.54 -2.51
CA HIS A 105 7.57 6.95 -1.80
C HIS A 105 8.85 7.79 -1.86
N PRO A 106 9.22 8.43 -2.99
CA PRO A 106 10.40 9.30 -3.01
C PRO A 106 10.36 10.37 -1.91
N TYR A 107 9.17 10.92 -1.64
CA TYR A 107 8.93 11.87 -0.57
C TYR A 107 8.98 11.22 0.83
N VAL A 108 8.32 10.07 1.00
CA VAL A 108 8.36 9.31 2.27
C VAL A 108 9.79 8.95 2.64
N TYR A 109 10.59 8.45 1.69
CA TYR A 109 12.00 8.13 1.91
C TYR A 109 12.86 9.36 2.17
N ALA A 110 12.60 10.50 1.52
CA ALA A 110 13.29 11.75 1.82
C ALA A 110 13.07 12.17 3.30
N LEU A 111 11.83 12.08 3.78
CA LEU A 111 11.50 12.34 5.19
C LEU A 111 12.10 11.30 6.13
N GLN A 112 12.00 10.01 5.81
CA GLN A 112 12.57 8.92 6.59
C GLN A 112 14.08 9.16 6.80
N ASN A 113 14.81 9.43 5.72
CA ASN A 113 16.25 9.66 5.77
C ASN A 113 16.59 10.88 6.64
N LYS A 114 15.84 11.99 6.49
CA LYS A 114 16.00 13.17 7.34
C LYS A 114 15.75 12.89 8.83
N MET A 115 14.76 12.05 9.14
CA MET A 115 14.46 11.65 10.52
C MET A 115 15.58 10.79 11.12
N VAL A 116 16.08 9.81 10.36
CA VAL A 116 17.16 8.91 10.80
C VAL A 116 18.49 9.67 10.91
N GLU A 117 18.78 10.60 10.00
CA GLU A 117 19.97 11.47 10.09
C GLU A 117 19.93 12.33 11.37
N LYS A 118 18.76 12.93 11.67
CA LYS A 118 18.57 13.74 12.88
C LYS A 118 18.60 12.90 14.15
N TYR A 119 18.15 11.65 14.08
CA TYR A 119 18.06 10.74 15.23
C TYR A 119 18.67 9.37 14.85
N PRO A 120 20.01 9.20 14.91
CA PRO A 120 20.69 8.00 14.40
C PRO A 120 20.26 6.66 15.03
N HIS A 121 19.70 6.69 16.24
CA HIS A 121 19.17 5.50 16.92
C HIS A 121 17.72 5.16 16.55
N LEU A 122 17.06 6.00 15.75
CA LEU A 122 15.70 5.75 15.27
C LEU A 122 15.73 4.65 14.20
N ASN A 123 14.97 3.59 14.42
CA ASN A 123 14.79 2.55 13.41
C ASN A 123 14.13 3.14 12.15
N SER A 124 14.71 2.85 10.97
CA SER A 124 14.20 3.36 9.69
C SER A 124 12.76 2.94 9.41
N HIS A 125 12.37 1.69 9.70
CA HIS A 125 11.00 1.22 9.52
C HIS A 125 10.03 1.92 10.47
N THR A 126 10.46 2.24 11.70
CA THR A 126 9.66 3.05 12.62
C THR A 126 9.45 4.46 12.09
N ALA A 127 10.50 5.10 11.53
CA ALA A 127 10.37 6.41 10.89
C ALA A 127 9.40 6.35 9.69
N HIS A 128 9.57 5.34 8.84
CA HIS A 128 8.75 5.07 7.66
C HIS A 128 7.26 4.92 8.02
N ASN A 129 6.94 3.99 8.92
CA ASN A 129 5.58 3.72 9.36
C ASN A 129 4.97 4.96 10.04
N THR A 130 5.76 5.73 10.80
CA THR A 130 5.29 6.97 11.44
C THR A 130 4.81 7.97 10.39
N ILE A 131 5.55 8.12 9.27
CA ILE A 131 5.16 9.02 8.17
C ILE A 131 3.87 8.51 7.53
N GLU A 132 3.81 7.23 7.16
CA GLU A 132 2.68 6.64 6.44
C GLU A 132 1.39 6.65 7.26
N PHE A 133 1.43 6.22 8.53
CA PHE A 133 0.26 6.27 9.41
C PHE A 133 -0.14 7.71 9.78
N SER A 134 0.79 8.67 9.74
CA SER A 134 0.43 10.09 9.86
C SER A 134 -0.33 10.58 8.63
N MET A 135 0.01 10.12 7.43
CA MET A 135 -0.74 10.45 6.21
C MET A 135 -2.11 9.79 6.21
N ASP A 136 -2.25 8.55 6.73
CA ASP A 136 -3.55 7.96 7.00
C ASP A 136 -4.41 8.85 7.89
N THR A 137 -3.89 9.29 9.05
CA THR A 137 -4.62 10.20 9.95
C THR A 137 -5.04 11.48 9.22
N TYR A 138 -4.11 12.09 8.48
CA TYR A 138 -4.37 13.33 7.78
C TYR A 138 -5.45 13.19 6.70
N LEU A 139 -5.34 12.19 5.84
CA LEU A 139 -6.25 11.98 4.71
C LEU A 139 -7.62 11.49 5.18
N LEU A 140 -7.69 10.61 6.18
CA LEU A 140 -8.98 10.18 6.76
C LEU A 140 -9.77 11.36 7.30
N THR A 141 -9.12 12.26 8.04
CA THR A 141 -9.79 13.47 8.55
C THR A 141 -10.14 14.44 7.43
N LYS A 142 -9.23 14.69 6.48
CA LYS A 142 -9.44 15.71 5.45
C LYS A 142 -10.47 15.29 4.39
N ARG A 143 -10.36 14.06 3.87
CA ARG A 143 -11.12 13.54 2.72
C ARG A 143 -12.37 12.78 3.16
N LEU A 144 -12.27 11.92 4.18
CA LEU A 144 -13.43 11.16 4.68
C LEU A 144 -14.14 11.81 5.87
N LYS A 145 -13.71 13.01 6.31
CA LYS A 145 -14.28 13.74 7.44
C LYS A 145 -14.34 12.91 8.73
N ALA A 146 -13.40 11.97 8.89
CA ALA A 146 -13.30 11.18 10.11
C ALA A 146 -12.92 12.11 11.28
N GLU A 147 -13.81 12.25 12.26
CA GLU A 147 -13.57 13.05 13.47
C GLU A 147 -12.33 12.56 14.23
N ASN A 148 -12.24 11.24 14.38
CA ASN A 148 -11.14 10.56 15.04
C ASN A 148 -10.57 9.48 14.12
N ALA A 149 -9.51 9.80 13.37
CA ALA A 149 -8.95 8.88 12.38
C ALA A 149 -8.53 7.52 12.99
N TYR A 150 -8.05 7.49 14.22
CA TYR A 150 -7.64 6.25 14.90
C TYR A 150 -8.81 5.26 15.14
N LEU A 151 -10.07 5.74 15.12
CA LEU A 151 -11.29 4.94 15.26
C LEU A 151 -11.82 4.38 13.94
N PHE A 152 -11.33 4.86 12.79
CA PHE A 152 -11.86 4.46 11.49
C PHE A 152 -11.71 2.94 11.30
N ASP A 153 -12.82 2.27 10.98
CA ASP A 153 -12.92 0.81 10.99
C ASP A 153 -12.34 0.21 9.70
N THR A 154 -11.02 0.07 9.67
CA THR A 154 -10.30 -0.41 8.49
C THR A 154 -10.67 -1.86 8.15
N GLU A 155 -10.82 -2.73 9.16
CA GLU A 155 -11.32 -4.11 8.98
C GLU A 155 -12.65 -4.14 8.20
N GLY A 156 -13.57 -3.25 8.57
CA GLY A 156 -14.91 -3.16 7.98
C GLY A 156 -14.92 -2.76 6.51
N THR A 157 -13.80 -2.23 5.99
CA THR A 157 -13.65 -1.92 4.56
C THR A 157 -13.18 -3.12 3.72
N ILE A 158 -12.69 -4.19 4.36
CA ILE A 158 -12.21 -5.40 3.67
C ILE A 158 -13.36 -6.40 3.63
N ILE A 159 -14.22 -6.29 2.60
CA ILE A 159 -15.40 -7.12 2.41
C ILE A 159 -15.19 -7.95 1.15
N PHE A 160 -15.28 -9.27 1.28
CA PHE A 160 -15.20 -10.22 0.16
C PHE A 160 -16.04 -11.46 0.47
N ASN A 161 -16.54 -12.12 -0.56
CA ASN A 161 -17.09 -13.47 -0.50
C ASN A 161 -16.02 -14.52 -0.89
N GLU A 162 -16.35 -15.81 -0.76
CA GLU A 162 -15.39 -16.90 -1.05
C GLU A 162 -15.03 -17.01 -2.54
N ALA A 163 -15.93 -16.67 -3.47
CA ALA A 163 -15.64 -16.69 -4.90
C ALA A 163 -14.66 -15.58 -5.29
N GLU A 164 -14.86 -14.37 -4.77
CA GLU A 164 -13.92 -13.24 -4.91
C GLU A 164 -12.56 -13.60 -4.31
N LEU A 165 -12.53 -14.11 -3.08
CA LEU A 165 -11.30 -14.51 -2.42
C LEU A 165 -10.54 -15.59 -3.20
N ASP A 166 -11.25 -16.58 -3.75
CA ASP A 166 -10.66 -17.65 -4.53
C ASP A 166 -10.04 -17.15 -5.84
N GLU A 167 -10.75 -16.28 -6.56
CA GLU A 167 -10.24 -15.70 -7.81
C GLU A 167 -9.04 -14.79 -7.57
N LEU A 168 -9.10 -13.92 -6.56
CA LEU A 168 -7.98 -13.08 -6.16
C LEU A 168 -6.76 -13.90 -5.76
N ALA A 169 -6.98 -14.98 -5.00
CA ALA A 169 -5.92 -15.87 -4.58
C ALA A 169 -5.21 -16.55 -5.75
N LYS A 170 -5.96 -17.02 -6.75
CA LYS A 170 -5.41 -17.61 -7.98
C LYS A 170 -4.61 -16.59 -8.78
N MET A 171 -5.16 -15.39 -9.00
CA MET A 171 -4.48 -14.32 -9.74
C MET A 171 -3.16 -13.93 -9.10
N ILE A 172 -3.18 -13.61 -7.81
CA ILE A 172 -2.00 -13.15 -7.07
C ILE A 172 -0.96 -14.27 -7.00
N SER A 173 -1.39 -15.52 -6.77
CA SER A 173 -0.51 -16.69 -6.77
C SER A 173 0.19 -16.84 -8.12
N TYR A 174 -0.57 -16.81 -9.22
CA TYR A 174 -0.04 -16.91 -10.58
C TYR A 174 0.98 -15.81 -10.87
N VAL A 175 0.61 -14.55 -10.66
CA VAL A 175 1.49 -13.39 -10.91
C VAL A 175 2.74 -13.48 -10.06
N THR A 176 2.58 -13.71 -8.76
CA THR A 176 3.69 -13.74 -7.80
C THR A 176 4.67 -14.85 -8.13
N SER A 177 4.20 -16.05 -8.46
CA SER A 177 5.08 -17.17 -8.80
C SER A 177 5.85 -16.94 -10.08
N ASN A 178 5.21 -16.40 -11.11
CA ASN A 178 5.86 -16.13 -12.39
C ASN A 178 6.85 -14.96 -12.34
N VAL A 179 6.57 -13.92 -11.54
CA VAL A 179 7.46 -12.75 -11.41
C VAL A 179 8.64 -13.03 -10.48
N THR A 180 8.42 -13.72 -9.37
CA THR A 180 9.45 -13.89 -8.33
C THR A 180 10.22 -15.20 -8.42
N ASN A 181 9.79 -16.13 -9.28
CA ASN A 181 10.28 -17.51 -9.33
C ASN A 181 10.22 -18.23 -7.97
N LYS A 182 9.23 -17.87 -7.14
CA LYS A 182 8.94 -18.53 -5.85
C LYS A 182 7.59 -19.20 -5.93
N GLN A 183 7.50 -20.43 -5.41
CA GLN A 183 6.21 -21.09 -5.27
C GLN A 183 5.38 -20.36 -4.22
N VAL A 184 4.26 -19.80 -4.66
CA VAL A 184 3.25 -19.15 -3.83
C VAL A 184 1.92 -19.75 -4.23
N THR A 185 1.25 -20.44 -3.31
CA THR A 185 -0.02 -21.12 -3.61
C THR A 185 -1.20 -20.15 -3.43
N PRO A 186 -2.37 -20.44 -4.03
CA PRO A 186 -3.57 -19.68 -3.74
C PRO A 186 -3.91 -19.67 -2.23
N ASN A 187 -3.65 -20.76 -1.51
CA ASN A 187 -3.92 -20.81 -0.07
C ASN A 187 -3.02 -19.87 0.75
N ASP A 188 -1.77 -19.69 0.32
CA ASP A 188 -0.86 -18.69 0.91
C ASP A 188 -1.41 -17.27 0.74
N VAL A 189 -1.95 -16.97 -0.44
CA VAL A 189 -2.59 -15.66 -0.70
C VAL A 189 -3.88 -15.49 0.08
N LYS A 190 -4.76 -16.50 0.13
CA LYS A 190 -5.98 -16.45 0.96
C LYS A 190 -5.62 -16.14 2.41
N THR A 191 -4.55 -16.76 2.90
CA THR A 191 -4.01 -16.50 4.23
C THR A 191 -3.51 -15.06 4.35
N ALA A 192 -2.77 -14.55 3.37
CA ALA A 192 -2.28 -13.16 3.38
C ALA A 192 -3.43 -12.12 3.42
N ILE A 193 -4.49 -12.32 2.64
CA ILE A 193 -5.67 -11.43 2.64
C ILE A 193 -6.43 -11.50 3.98
N LYS A 194 -6.60 -12.71 4.54
CA LYS A 194 -7.24 -12.89 5.86
C LYS A 194 -6.40 -12.30 6.99
N ASP A 195 -5.08 -12.46 6.91
CA ASP A 195 -4.12 -11.90 7.85
C ASP A 195 -4.11 -10.37 7.77
N LEU A 196 -4.09 -9.77 6.57
CA LEU A 196 -4.29 -8.32 6.37
C LEU A 196 -5.55 -7.85 7.12
N LYS A 197 -6.70 -8.48 6.89
CA LYS A 197 -7.95 -8.12 7.57
C LYS A 197 -7.83 -8.21 9.10
N TYR A 198 -7.20 -9.26 9.59
CA TYR A 198 -6.95 -9.43 11.02
C TYR A 198 -6.00 -8.36 11.59
N ILE A 199 -4.93 -8.01 10.87
CA ILE A 199 -3.99 -6.97 11.30
C ILE A 199 -4.65 -5.60 11.32
N GLN A 200 -5.45 -5.25 10.31
CA GLN A 200 -6.19 -3.98 10.30
C GLN A 200 -7.16 -3.87 11.49
N LYS A 201 -7.79 -4.97 11.90
CA LYS A 201 -8.57 -5.03 13.15
C LYS A 201 -7.70 -4.84 14.39
N LEU A 202 -6.55 -5.51 14.42
CA LEU A 202 -5.62 -5.49 15.56
C LEU A 202 -4.98 -4.12 15.76
N THR A 203 -4.65 -3.38 14.70
CA THR A 203 -4.00 -2.07 14.79
C THR A 203 -4.98 -0.91 14.99
N THR A 204 -6.28 -1.13 14.78
CA THR A 204 -7.33 -0.13 15.07
C THR A 204 -7.49 0.08 16.59
N ASP A 205 -7.39 1.33 17.06
CA ASP A 205 -7.52 1.69 18.48
C ASP A 205 -8.96 2.04 18.86
N LYS A 206 -9.88 1.08 18.76
CA LYS A 206 -11.33 1.28 19.01
C LYS A 206 -11.66 1.85 20.39
N SER A 207 -10.79 1.66 21.39
CA SER A 207 -10.97 2.17 22.76
C SER A 207 -10.21 3.46 23.07
N GLY A 208 -9.33 3.91 22.17
CA GLY A 208 -8.39 5.00 22.41
C GLY A 208 -7.27 4.69 23.42
N LYS A 209 -7.22 3.46 23.95
CA LYS A 209 -6.27 3.03 24.99
C LYS A 209 -5.17 2.12 24.46
N LYS A 210 -5.36 1.48 23.31
CA LYS A 210 -4.43 0.48 22.76
C LYS A 210 -3.07 1.09 22.49
N GLU A 211 -3.02 2.32 21.96
CA GLU A 211 -1.75 3.01 21.70
C GLU A 211 -0.90 3.17 22.98
N ASN A 212 -1.53 3.48 24.11
CA ASN A 212 -0.81 3.64 25.38
C ASN A 212 -0.23 2.31 25.87
N LEU A 213 -0.99 1.21 25.72
CA LEU A 213 -0.49 -0.14 26.04
C LEU A 213 0.68 -0.52 25.13
N VAL A 214 0.58 -0.25 23.83
CA VAL A 214 1.65 -0.55 22.87
C VAL A 214 2.91 0.28 23.17
N LYS A 215 2.79 1.54 23.59
CA LYS A 215 3.95 2.35 24.02
C LYS A 215 4.67 1.77 25.24
N ILE A 216 3.94 1.14 26.16
CA ILE A 216 4.56 0.42 27.29
C ILE A 216 5.35 -0.77 26.77
N ILE A 217 4.78 -1.56 25.84
CA ILE A 217 5.46 -2.68 25.19
C ILE A 217 6.72 -2.19 24.46
N ASP A 218 6.64 -1.07 23.73
CA ASP A 218 7.79 -0.48 23.04
C ASP A 218 8.92 -0.13 24.01
N GLY A 219 8.62 0.40 25.20
CA GLY A 219 9.62 0.72 26.22
C GLY A 219 10.43 -0.51 26.67
N ILE A 220 9.81 -1.70 26.63
CA ILE A 220 10.44 -2.96 27.01
C ILE A 220 11.13 -3.62 25.82
N ALA A 221 10.46 -3.69 24.67
CA ALA A 221 10.88 -4.49 23.53
C ALA A 221 11.83 -3.75 22.56
N ALA A 222 11.70 -2.44 22.41
CA ALA A 222 12.47 -1.68 21.41
C ALA A 222 14.00 -1.85 21.52
N PRO A 223 14.62 -1.86 22.72
CA PRO A 223 16.06 -2.10 22.85
C PRO A 223 16.52 -3.45 22.27
N PHE A 224 15.66 -4.46 22.28
CA PHE A 224 15.95 -5.80 21.75
C PHE A 224 15.60 -5.96 20.27
N LEU A 225 14.87 -5.00 19.69
CA LEU A 225 14.36 -5.03 18.32
C LEU A 225 14.96 -3.92 17.45
N ASN A 226 16.23 -3.57 17.70
CA ASN A 226 16.93 -2.50 16.98
C ASN A 226 16.12 -1.17 16.97
N ASN A 227 15.57 -0.82 18.13
CA ASN A 227 14.72 0.35 18.38
C ASN A 227 13.45 0.43 17.52
N PHE A 228 12.97 -0.69 16.98
CA PHE A 228 11.66 -0.74 16.33
C PHE A 228 10.54 -0.51 17.35
N LYS A 229 9.58 0.36 17.00
CA LYS A 229 8.41 0.68 17.81
C LYS A 229 7.13 0.20 17.13
N PHE A 230 6.40 -0.68 17.79
CA PHE A 230 5.09 -1.16 17.35
C PHE A 230 4.06 -0.04 17.37
N SER A 231 4.20 0.99 18.22
CA SER A 231 3.26 2.12 18.23
C SER A 231 3.26 2.90 16.91
N ALA A 232 4.32 2.78 16.09
CA ALA A 232 4.38 3.41 14.77
C ALA A 232 3.49 2.71 13.73
N LEU A 233 2.94 1.53 14.04
CA LEU A 233 1.93 0.84 13.24
C LEU A 233 0.50 1.27 13.60
N MET A 234 0.36 2.34 14.39
CA MET A 234 -0.93 2.87 14.81
C MET A 234 -1.07 4.32 14.34
N ARG A 235 -2.27 4.69 13.92
CA ARG A 235 -2.61 6.07 13.55
C ARG A 235 -2.40 7.01 14.74
N PRO A 236 -1.60 8.07 14.61
CA PRO A 236 -1.43 9.04 15.67
C PRO A 236 -2.75 9.78 15.92
N LYS A 237 -3.05 10.04 17.20
CA LYS A 237 -4.24 10.80 17.62
C LYS A 237 -4.11 12.30 17.40
N ASP A 238 -2.89 12.82 17.37
CA ASP A 238 -2.59 14.24 17.22
C ASP A 238 -2.50 14.61 15.73
N LEU A 239 -3.57 15.22 15.22
CA LEU A 239 -3.67 15.64 13.83
C LEU A 239 -2.62 16.71 13.47
N GLU A 240 -2.32 17.65 14.37
CA GLU A 240 -1.34 18.70 14.10
C GLU A 240 0.08 18.15 14.01
N LYS A 241 0.41 17.10 14.78
CA LYS A 241 1.65 16.34 14.58
C LYS A 241 1.64 15.56 13.27
N ALA A 242 0.52 14.92 12.92
CA ALA A 242 0.43 14.16 11.67
C ALA A 242 0.65 15.04 10.43
N LYS A 243 0.05 16.25 10.42
CA LYS A 243 0.20 17.27 9.38
C LYS A 243 1.65 17.64 9.06
N LYS A 244 2.56 17.54 10.03
CA LYS A 244 3.99 17.87 9.84
C LYS A 244 4.68 16.99 8.80
N TYR A 245 4.17 15.78 8.58
CA TYR A 245 4.70 14.85 7.58
C TYR A 245 4.10 15.05 6.18
N GLY A 246 3.11 15.94 6.02
CA GLY A 246 2.46 16.16 4.72
C GLY A 246 3.11 17.23 3.84
N ASN A 247 4.12 17.96 4.35
CA ASN A 247 4.74 19.10 3.68
C ASN A 247 3.71 20.15 3.19
N ILE A 248 2.74 20.47 4.05
CA ILE A 248 1.64 21.40 3.76
C ILE A 248 2.16 22.80 3.37
N GLU A 249 3.26 23.22 3.98
CA GLU A 249 3.92 24.49 3.69
C GLU A 249 4.77 24.46 2.40
N ARG A 250 4.76 23.35 1.66
CA ARG A 250 5.47 23.16 0.38
C ARG A 250 6.96 23.55 0.44
N LYS A 251 7.63 23.16 1.53
CA LYS A 251 9.07 23.33 1.68
C LYS A 251 9.80 22.48 0.65
N THR A 252 10.96 22.96 0.20
CA THR A 252 11.81 22.19 -0.71
C THR A 252 12.33 20.93 -0.03
N TRP A 253 12.21 19.82 -0.73
CA TRP A 253 12.81 18.53 -0.40
C TRP A 253 13.54 17.96 -1.62
N THR A 254 14.40 16.97 -1.41
CA THR A 254 15.16 16.33 -2.47
C THR A 254 14.92 14.84 -2.41
N SER A 255 14.50 14.25 -3.53
CA SER A 255 14.33 12.81 -3.64
C SER A 255 15.70 12.12 -3.45
N PRO A 256 15.79 11.05 -2.64
CA PRO A 256 17.05 10.38 -2.40
C PRO A 256 17.52 9.59 -3.63
N TYR A 257 16.67 9.40 -4.64
CA TYR A 257 16.92 8.51 -5.78
C TYR A 257 17.34 9.25 -7.06
N ASP A 258 16.58 10.25 -7.50
CA ASP A 258 16.87 11.03 -8.71
C ASP A 258 17.56 12.39 -8.42
N LYS A 259 17.69 12.76 -7.14
CA LYS A 259 18.26 14.02 -6.66
C LYS A 259 17.51 15.27 -7.14
N LEU A 260 16.29 15.13 -7.65
CA LEU A 260 15.46 16.26 -8.04
C LEU A 260 14.97 17.01 -6.79
N LYS A 261 15.06 18.34 -6.85
CA LYS A 261 14.46 19.23 -5.85
C LYS A 261 12.99 19.43 -6.19
N ARG A 262 12.12 19.25 -5.20
CA ARG A 262 10.68 19.35 -5.34
C ARG A 262 10.12 20.16 -4.17
N ASN A 263 8.95 20.76 -4.38
CA ASN A 263 8.21 21.47 -3.34
C ASN A 263 6.83 20.86 -3.10
N ASP A 264 6.52 19.76 -3.80
CA ASP A 264 5.24 19.07 -3.74
C ASP A 264 4.95 18.61 -2.31
N SER A 265 3.73 18.84 -1.86
CA SER A 265 3.18 18.23 -0.65
C SER A 265 2.78 16.77 -0.91
N PHE A 266 2.52 16.00 0.15
CA PHE A 266 1.98 14.65 -0.01
C PHE A 266 0.66 14.65 -0.78
N GLU A 267 -0.17 15.69 -0.61
CA GLU A 267 -1.42 15.82 -1.35
C GLU A 267 -1.22 16.17 -2.81
N ASP A 268 -0.23 17.01 -3.15
CA ASP A 268 0.08 17.29 -4.55
C ASP A 268 0.49 15.98 -5.25
N LEU A 269 1.34 15.17 -4.60
CA LEU A 269 1.72 13.84 -5.12
C LEU A 269 0.54 12.88 -5.23
N PHE A 270 -0.38 12.90 -4.25
CA PHE A 270 -1.61 12.12 -4.28
C PHE A 270 -2.51 12.51 -5.46
N GLU A 271 -2.70 13.80 -5.72
CA GLU A 271 -3.50 14.27 -6.87
C GLU A 271 -2.81 14.00 -8.20
N PHE A 272 -1.48 14.15 -8.31
CA PHE A 272 -0.76 13.77 -9.53
C PHE A 272 -0.87 12.28 -9.83
N ALA A 273 -0.80 11.44 -8.79
CA ALA A 273 -0.94 10.00 -8.93
C ALA A 273 -2.32 9.60 -9.50
N LYS A 274 -3.39 10.37 -9.26
CA LYS A 274 -4.72 10.07 -9.81
C LYS A 274 -4.74 10.09 -11.33
N PHE A 275 -4.22 11.16 -11.91
CA PHE A 275 -4.15 11.31 -13.37
C PHE A 275 -3.31 10.19 -13.99
N ASP A 276 -2.13 9.92 -13.41
CA ASP A 276 -1.27 8.82 -13.84
C ASP A 276 -1.99 7.47 -13.74
N ALA A 277 -2.73 7.23 -12.66
CA ALA A 277 -3.42 5.97 -12.44
C ALA A 277 -4.52 5.70 -13.48
N ILE A 278 -5.34 6.71 -13.81
CA ILE A 278 -6.39 6.60 -14.82
C ILE A 278 -5.81 6.38 -16.22
N ASP A 279 -4.76 7.13 -16.58
CA ASP A 279 -4.04 6.93 -17.85
C ASP A 279 -3.45 5.51 -17.94
N MET A 280 -2.83 5.01 -16.86
CA MET A 280 -2.30 3.65 -16.80
C MET A 280 -3.39 2.59 -16.92
N ILE A 281 -4.54 2.76 -16.25
CA ILE A 281 -5.69 1.84 -16.34
C ILE A 281 -6.20 1.78 -17.79
N ASN A 282 -6.41 2.92 -18.43
CA ASN A 282 -6.90 2.99 -19.81
C ASN A 282 -5.93 2.32 -20.78
N LYS A 283 -4.64 2.64 -20.71
CA LYS A 283 -3.61 1.99 -21.54
C LYS A 283 -3.49 0.50 -21.25
N PHE A 284 -3.62 0.10 -19.99
CA PHE A 284 -3.54 -1.29 -19.58
C PHE A 284 -4.66 -2.12 -20.24
N PHE A 285 -5.90 -1.65 -20.19
CA PHE A 285 -7.03 -2.37 -20.78
C PHE A 285 -7.14 -2.19 -22.30
N ALA A 286 -6.57 -1.13 -22.87
CA ALA A 286 -6.41 -0.97 -24.33
C ALA A 286 -5.32 -1.87 -24.95
N GLY A 287 -4.56 -2.60 -24.13
CA GLY A 287 -3.52 -3.52 -24.60
C GLY A 287 -2.18 -2.87 -24.95
N GLU A 288 -1.92 -1.63 -24.53
CA GLU A 288 -0.64 -0.95 -24.75
C GLU A 288 0.52 -1.72 -24.09
N ASP A 289 1.72 -1.64 -24.65
CA ASP A 289 2.92 -2.24 -24.05
C ASP A 289 3.11 -1.84 -22.58
N THR A 290 3.31 -2.81 -21.68
CA THR A 290 3.37 -2.56 -20.22
C THR A 290 4.63 -1.83 -19.80
N TYR A 291 5.72 -1.92 -20.58
CA TYR A 291 6.88 -1.07 -20.38
C TYR A 291 6.55 0.39 -20.68
N LYS A 292 5.82 0.72 -21.75
CA LYS A 292 5.39 2.11 -22.00
C LYS A 292 4.45 2.66 -20.93
N ILE A 293 3.60 1.82 -20.35
CA ILE A 293 2.70 2.20 -19.23
C ILE A 293 3.52 2.56 -17.99
N THR A 294 4.50 1.73 -17.65
CA THR A 294 5.18 1.80 -16.35
C THR A 294 6.50 2.56 -16.40
N GLN A 295 7.16 2.56 -17.56
CA GLN A 295 8.56 2.92 -17.77
C GLN A 295 9.50 2.18 -16.81
N ASN A 296 9.06 1.01 -16.32
CA ASN A 296 9.65 0.27 -15.22
C ASN A 296 10.05 1.09 -13.99
N LYS A 297 9.39 2.21 -13.74
CA LYS A 297 9.64 3.02 -12.54
C LYS A 297 9.25 2.24 -11.30
N SER A 298 10.18 2.07 -10.36
CA SER A 298 9.97 1.33 -9.13
C SER A 298 8.88 1.96 -8.26
N PHE A 299 8.04 1.09 -7.67
CA PHE A 299 7.13 1.41 -6.56
C PHE A 299 7.83 2.18 -5.44
N LEU A 300 9.08 1.80 -5.13
CA LEU A 300 9.83 2.31 -3.98
C LEU A 300 10.55 3.63 -4.26
N THR A 301 11.00 3.82 -5.50
CA THR A 301 12.00 4.86 -5.80
C THR A 301 11.54 5.89 -6.83
N GLY A 302 10.48 5.60 -7.59
CA GLY A 302 10.02 6.45 -8.68
C GLY A 302 10.99 6.52 -9.88
N VAL A 303 12.13 5.82 -9.82
CA VAL A 303 13.12 5.72 -10.90
C VAL A 303 13.10 4.32 -11.54
N GLU A 304 13.52 4.24 -12.79
CA GLU A 304 13.51 3.00 -13.56
C GLU A 304 14.36 1.89 -12.91
N VAL A 305 13.77 0.69 -12.82
CA VAL A 305 14.45 -0.54 -12.41
C VAL A 305 15.31 -1.04 -13.57
N LYS A 306 16.63 -1.03 -13.40
CA LYS A 306 17.59 -1.54 -14.39
C LYS A 306 17.53 -3.07 -14.46
#